data_AF-A0A930FNE0-F1
#
_entry.id   AF-A0A930FNE0-F1
#
_cell.length_a   1.000
_cell.length_b   1.000
_cell.length_c   1.000
_cell.angle_alpha   90.00
_cell.angle_beta   90.00
_cell.angle_gamma   90.00
#
_symmetry.space_group_name_H-M   'P 1'
#
loop_
_entity.id
_entity.type
_entity.pdbx_description
1 polymer ?
#
loop_
_entity_poly.entity_id
_entity_poly.type
_entity_poly.pdbx_seq_one_letter_code
_entity_poly.pdbx_strand_id
1 'polypeptide(L)' 'MIYLSFDIEEFDMPKEYGFDIPFEQQMAISREGLTVILDLLQKHEAKATFFSTVIFAQNAPELIERLLSEGHE' A
#
# COMPACT_ATOMS: atom_id res chain seq x y z
N MET A 1 8.10 -18.01 -13.84
CA MET A 1 8.31 -16.65 -13.31
C MET A 1 7.03 -16.26 -12.59
N ILE A 2 7.12 -15.80 -11.34
CA ILE A 2 5.95 -15.30 -10.59
C ILE A 2 6.10 -13.79 -10.55
N TYR A 3 5.03 -13.06 -10.87
CA TYR A 3 4.95 -11.61 -10.76
C TYR A 3 3.88 -11.27 -9.75
N LEU A 4 4.20 -10.35 -8.84
CA LEU A 4 3.27 -9.86 -7.82
C LEU A 4 2.96 -8.40 -8.14
N SER A 5 1.68 -8.06 -8.14
CA SER A 5 1.19 -6.70 -8.27
C SER A 5 0.23 -6.39 -7.15
N PHE A 6 0.29 -5.17 -6.63
CA PHE A 6 -0.55 -4.70 -5.53
C PHE A 6 -1.15 -3.34 -5.88
N ASP A 7 -2.45 -3.21 -5.67
CA ASP A 7 -3.11 -1.91 -5.68
C ASP A 7 -3.00 -1.32 -4.27
N ILE A 8 -2.54 -0.07 -4.16
CA ILE A 8 -2.42 0.66 -2.89
C ILE A 8 -3.29 1.91 -2.92
N GLU A 9 -4.25 1.92 -2.02
CA GLU A 9 -5.29 2.94 -1.88
C GLU A 9 -5.72 3.05 -0.42
N GLU A 10 -6.50 4.08 -0.08
CA GLU A 10 -7.17 4.15 1.21
C GLU A 10 -8.10 2.93 1.43
N PHE A 11 -8.19 2.41 2.66
CA PHE A 11 -9.07 1.27 2.96
C PHE A 11 -10.56 1.67 3.01
N ASP A 12 -11.11 2.10 1.88
CA ASP A 12 -12.47 2.64 1.77
C ASP A 12 -13.55 1.60 1.45
N MET A 13 -13.15 0.36 1.12
CA MET A 13 -14.03 -0.81 0.91
C MET A 13 -15.20 -0.93 1.90
N PRO A 14 -15.04 -0.70 3.24
CA PRO A 14 -16.17 -0.76 4.17
C PRO A 14 -17.33 0.18 3.83
N LYS A 15 -17.05 1.33 3.18
CA LYS A 15 -18.07 2.29 2.76
C LYS A 15 -19.01 1.70 1.70
N GLU A 16 -18.50 0.84 0.82
CA GLU A 16 -19.32 0.15 -0.19
C GLU A 16 -20.38 -0.75 0.44
N TYR A 17 -20.14 -1.22 1.66
CA TYR A 17 -21.05 -2.05 2.45
C TYR A 17 -21.87 -1.26 3.48
N GLY A 18 -21.83 0.07 3.43
CA GLY A 18 -22.61 0.95 4.32
C GLY A 18 -22.00 1.16 5.71
N PHE A 19 -20.74 0.78 5.93
CA PHE A 19 -20.02 1.09 7.17
C PHE A 19 -19.29 2.41 7.04
N ASP A 20 -19.38 3.25 8.06
CA ASP A 20 -18.58 4.46 8.15
C ASP A 20 -17.20 4.14 8.73
N ILE A 21 -16.16 4.69 8.11
CA ILE A 21 -14.78 4.56 8.54
C ILE A 21 -14.08 5.91 8.34
N PRO A 22 -13.49 6.51 9.39
CA PRO A 22 -12.78 7.78 9.25
C PRO A 22 -11.61 7.68 8.27
N PHE A 23 -11.35 8.74 7.50
CA PHE A 23 -10.25 8.79 6.52
C PHE A 23 -8.89 8.43 7.14
N GLU A 24 -8.58 8.99 8.31
CA GLU A 24 -7.36 8.68 9.06
C GLU A 24 -7.21 7.18 9.35
N GLN A 25 -8.32 6.51 9.65
CA GLN A 25 -8.33 5.06 9.90
C GLN A 25 -8.15 4.27 8.61
N GLN A 26 -8.76 4.70 7.51
CA GLN A 26 -8.56 4.09 6.18
C GLN A 26 -7.08 4.14 5.80
N MET A 27 -6.46 5.31 5.97
CA MET A 27 -5.03 5.50 5.70
C MET A 27 -4.15 4.67 6.64
N ALA A 28 -4.45 4.65 7.94
CA ALA A 28 -3.67 3.87 8.91
C ALA A 28 -3.62 2.38 8.55
N ILE A 29 -4.76 1.79 8.18
CA ILE A 29 -4.86 0.38 7.78
C ILE A 29 -4.01 0.11 6.53
N SER A 30 -4.17 0.92 5.48
CA SER A 30 -3.41 0.73 4.24
C SER A 30 -1.91 0.91 4.43
N ARG A 31 -1.49 1.87 5.27
CA ARG A 31 -0.07 2.10 5.60
C ARG A 31 0.54 0.91 6.36
N GLU A 32 -0.19 0.36 7.32
CA GLU A 32 0.22 -0.85 8.04
C GLU A 32 0.35 -2.03 7.07
N GLY A 33 -0.67 -2.25 6.23
CA GLY A 33 -0.67 -3.31 5.22
C GLY A 33 0.52 -3.23 4.26
N LEU A 34 0.78 -2.04 3.69
CA LEU A 34 1.91 -1.83 2.79
C LEU A 34 3.25 -2.06 3.50
N THR A 35 3.40 -1.61 4.75
CA THR A 35 4.62 -1.85 5.53
C THR A 35 4.90 -3.34 5.68
N VAL A 36 3.88 -4.13 6.03
CA VAL A 36 4.01 -5.58 6.16
C VAL A 36 4.33 -6.25 4.82
N ILE A 37 3.72 -5.80 3.72
CA ILE A 37 4.00 -6.32 2.38
C ILE A 37 5.47 -6.06 2.00
N LEU A 38 5.98 -4.84 2.18
CA LEU A 38 7.37 -4.49 1.88
C LEU A 38 8.35 -5.31 2.72
N ASP A 39 8.10 -5.47 4.03
CA ASP A 39 8.93 -6.29 4.92
C ASP A 39 8.98 -7.76 4.45
N LEU A 40 7.84 -8.30 3.99
CA LEU A 40 7.76 -9.66 3.45
C LEU A 40 8.52 -9.79 2.12
N LEU A 41 8.33 -8.85 1.20
CA LEU A 41 9.03 -8.84 -0.09
C LEU A 41 10.55 -8.76 0.13
N GLN A 42 10.99 -7.87 1.02
CA GLN A 42 12.40 -7.73 1.38
C GLN A 42 12.97 -9.02 1.98
N LYS A 43 12.26 -9.65 2.93
CA LYS A 43 12.66 -10.93 3.53
C LYS A 43 12.85 -12.05 2.50
N HIS A 44 12.09 -12.02 1.42
CA HIS A 44 12.13 -13.02 0.36
C HIS A 44 12.92 -12.58 -0.87
N GLU A 45 13.62 -11.44 -0.80
CA GLU A 45 14.37 -10.83 -1.91
C GLU A 45 13.52 -10.69 -3.20
N ALA A 46 12.22 -10.48 -3.03
CA ALA A 46 11.24 -10.41 -4.11
C ALA A 46 10.98 -8.96 -4.55
N LYS A 47 10.68 -8.78 -5.84
CA LYS A 47 10.21 -7.51 -6.41
C LYS A 47 8.74 -7.63 -6.83
N ALA A 48 8.08 -6.49 -6.87
CA ALA A 48 6.67 -6.35 -7.16
C ALA A 48 6.42 -4.99 -7.81
N THR A 49 5.26 -4.86 -8.46
CA THR A 49 4.77 -3.61 -9.05
C THR A 49 3.59 -3.10 -8.22
N PHE A 50 3.58 -1.81 -7.88
CA PHE A 50 2.55 -1.17 -7.07
C PHE A 50 1.78 -0.14 -7.88
N PHE A 51 0.46 -0.27 -7.93
CA PHE A 51 -0.43 0.72 -8.52
C PHE A 51 -1.00 1.60 -7.41
N SER A 52 -0.50 2.83 -7.30
CA SER A 52 -0.95 3.78 -6.28
C SER A 52 -2.02 4.74 -6.80
N THR A 53 -3.07 4.97 -6.01
CA THR A 53 -3.90 6.15 -6.19
C THR A 53 -3.13 7.41 -5.80
N VAL A 54 -3.54 8.56 -6.33
CA VAL A 54 -2.93 9.87 -5.98
C VAL A 54 -3.20 10.20 -4.51
N ILE A 55 -4.38 9.85 -3.98
CA ILE A 55 -4.77 10.11 -2.59
C ILE A 55 -3.82 9.37 -1.63
N PHE A 56 -3.59 8.08 -1.86
CA PHE A 56 -2.67 7.31 -1.03
C PHE A 56 -1.24 7.89 -1.10
N ALA A 57 -0.73 8.13 -2.30
CA ALA A 57 0.63 8.64 -2.49
C ALA A 57 0.89 9.99 -1.80
N GLN A 58 -0.11 10.90 -1.82
CA GLN A 58 -0.01 12.20 -1.14
C GLN A 58 -0.03 12.08 0.39
N ASN A 59 -0.70 11.06 0.94
CA ASN A 59 -0.84 10.85 2.38
C ASN A 59 0.17 9.84 2.96
N ALA A 60 0.98 9.19 2.10
CA ALA A 60 2.04 8.28 2.50
C ALA A 60 3.34 8.43 1.68
N PRO A 61 3.85 9.66 1.48
CA PRO A 61 5.02 9.90 0.63
C PRO A 61 6.25 9.10 1.09
N GLU A 62 6.43 8.91 2.40
CA GLU A 62 7.56 8.14 2.94
C GLU A 62 7.49 6.64 2.59
N LEU A 63 6.30 6.06 2.43
CA LEU A 63 6.15 4.68 1.95
C LEU A 63 6.37 4.57 0.44
N ILE A 64 6.00 5.60 -0.33
CA ILE A 64 6.34 5.69 -1.76
C ILE A 64 7.85 5.81 -1.95
N GLU A 65 8.52 6.64 -1.16
CA GLU A 65 9.98 6.73 -1.18
C GLU A 65 10.62 5.38 -0.81
N ARG A 66 10.09 4.72 0.22
CA ARG A 66 10.57 3.39 0.65
C ARG A 66 10.45 2.36 -0.48
N LEU A 67 9.26 2.20 -1.08
CA LEU A 67 9.04 1.18 -2.12
C LEU A 67 9.97 1.39 -3.33
N LEU A 68 10.18 2.64 -3.74
CA LEU A 68 11.10 3.00 -4.82
C LEU A 68 12.56 2.71 -4.43
N SER A 69 12.95 3.06 -3.19
CA SER A 69 14.30 2.80 -2.69
C SER A 69 14.61 1.30 -2.58
N GLU A 70 13.58 0.48 -2.32
CA GLU A 70 13.67 -0.97 -2.31
C GLU A 70 13.62 -1.57 -3.72
N GLY A 71 13.47 -0.77 -4.78
CA GLY A 71 13.53 -1.22 -6.18
C GLY A 71 12.26 -1.89 -6.68
N HIS A 72 11.11 -1.59 -6.06
CA HIS A 72 9.80 -1.90 -6.61
C HIS A 72 9.43 -0.92 -7.72
N GLU A 73 8.57 -1.37 -8.63
CA GLU A 73 7.94 -0.53 -9.65
C GLU A 73 6.71 0.18 -9.07
#